data_AF-N9LG89-F1
#
_entry.id   AF-N9LG89-F1
#
_cell.length_a   1.000
_cell.length_b   1.000
_cell.length_c   1.000
_cell.angle_alpha   90.00
_cell.angle_beta   90.00
_cell.angle_gamma   90.00
#
_symmetry.space_group_name_H-M   'P 1'
#
loop_
_entity.id
_entity.type
_entity.pdbx_description
1 polymer ?
#
loop_
_entity_poly.entity_id
_entity_poly.type
_entity_poly.pdbx_seq_one_letter_code
_entity_poly.pdbx_strand_id
1 'polypeptide(L)'
;MTIQSKIAPLGHTIIALSSAPLDEVGENTVQAWIEHLNSVSDAINAKPAILIVPFSDIDQAQDFVVNSQIETSYRVLCVCYHGAQGYEPELAGAMAAALANSNDPALPYDGVNLGGIPAVADEYKLTFERIEAALNLGICMIDTGADGIPEIVRAVSTYRVNPDSGEDDDLMVDINAALIVDYTRKVIRTDLKKERRRKNTAAQRRNVRSIILNRLIQLDDAEILQNVRANADQLTVVEDKIDRSRVNVAIPADWVRGMHVVAGTIDVY
;
A
#
# COMPACT_ATOMS: atom_id res chain seq x y z
N MET A 1 17.05 14.65 -17.39
CA MET A 1 17.19 13.61 -16.34
C MET A 1 16.04 13.82 -15.40
N THR A 2 15.07 12.90 -15.48
CA THR A 2 13.79 12.95 -14.77
C THR A 2 14.01 12.96 -13.26
N ILE A 3 13.06 13.47 -12.47
CA ILE A 3 13.17 13.39 -11.00
C ILE A 3 13.23 11.94 -10.52
N GLN A 4 12.46 11.05 -11.14
CA GLN A 4 12.42 9.61 -10.87
C GLN A 4 13.81 8.97 -11.03
N SER A 5 14.52 9.31 -12.11
CA SER A 5 15.88 8.81 -12.35
C SER A 5 16.92 9.33 -11.34
N LYS A 6 16.70 10.53 -10.79
CA LYS A 6 17.57 11.11 -9.75
C LYS A 6 17.37 10.44 -8.39
N ILE A 7 16.12 10.11 -8.03
CA ILE A 7 15.79 9.53 -6.71
C ILE A 7 15.97 8.01 -6.66
N ALA A 8 15.81 7.30 -7.78
CA ALA A 8 16.00 5.85 -7.86
C ALA A 8 17.27 5.30 -7.17
N PRO A 9 18.48 5.88 -7.37
CA PRO A 9 19.68 5.39 -6.69
C PRO A 9 19.72 5.67 -5.19
N LEU A 10 18.99 6.69 -4.70
CA LEU A 10 19.00 7.07 -3.28
C LEU A 10 18.29 6.04 -2.41
N GLY A 11 17.28 5.36 -2.96
CA GLY A 11 16.43 4.43 -2.23
C GLY A 11 15.39 5.16 -1.39
N HIS A 12 14.13 4.79 -1.62
CA HIS A 12 12.97 5.41 -0.98
C HIS A 12 11.87 4.37 -0.85
N THR A 13 11.05 4.50 0.18
CA THR A 13 9.87 3.65 0.44
C THR A 13 8.56 4.42 0.34
N ILE A 14 8.61 5.75 0.47
CA ILE A 14 7.46 6.65 0.34
C ILE A 14 7.93 7.86 -0.47
N ILE A 15 7.12 8.28 -1.43
CA ILE A 15 7.33 9.49 -2.24
C ILE A 15 6.09 10.36 -2.04
N ALA A 16 6.26 11.55 -1.47
CA ALA A 16 5.21 12.55 -1.34
C ALA A 16 5.35 13.58 -2.45
N LEU A 17 4.32 13.77 -3.26
CA LEU A 17 4.27 14.85 -4.24
C LEU A 17 3.67 16.11 -3.62
N SER A 18 4.14 17.28 -4.05
CA SER A 18 3.56 18.56 -3.65
C SER A 18 2.24 18.87 -4.36
N SER A 19 1.92 18.15 -5.43
CA SER A 19 0.73 18.32 -6.26
C SER A 19 0.50 17.07 -7.09
N ALA A 20 -0.69 16.95 -7.68
CA ALA A 20 -0.93 15.93 -8.71
C ALA A 20 0.10 16.01 -9.87
N PRO A 21 0.47 14.88 -10.47
CA PRO A 21 1.22 14.85 -11.73
C PRO A 21 0.50 15.68 -12.80
N LEU A 22 1.26 16.50 -13.55
CA LEU A 22 0.75 17.37 -14.60
C LEU A 22 1.59 17.15 -15.86
N ASP A 23 0.95 16.71 -16.94
CA ASP A 23 1.64 16.40 -18.20
C ASP A 23 2.29 17.63 -18.86
N GLU A 24 1.82 18.83 -18.50
CA GLU A 24 2.37 20.10 -18.99
C GLU A 24 3.68 20.51 -18.29
N VAL A 25 4.02 19.90 -17.15
CA VAL A 25 5.21 20.23 -16.34
C VAL A 25 6.30 19.16 -16.54
N GLY A 26 6.85 19.08 -17.76
CA GLY A 26 7.98 18.20 -18.07
C GLY A 26 7.68 16.70 -17.90
N GLU A 27 8.62 15.92 -17.36
CA GLU A 27 8.49 14.45 -17.16
C GLU A 27 7.71 14.09 -15.86
N ASN A 28 6.83 14.97 -15.38
CA ASN A 28 5.98 14.75 -14.19
C ASN A 28 4.60 14.19 -14.55
N THR A 29 4.57 13.14 -15.37
CA THR A 29 3.34 12.48 -15.83
C THR A 29 2.94 11.35 -14.89
N VAL A 30 1.66 10.97 -14.90
CA VAL A 30 1.17 9.75 -14.21
C VAL A 30 1.98 8.53 -14.65
N GLN A 31 2.16 8.37 -15.96
CA GLN A 31 2.88 7.25 -16.54
C GLN A 31 4.31 7.15 -16.01
N ALA A 32 5.05 8.26 -15.94
CA ALA A 32 6.42 8.27 -15.45
C ALA A 32 6.53 7.81 -13.99
N TRP A 33 5.55 8.17 -13.15
CA TRP A 33 5.50 7.72 -11.76
C TRP A 33 5.13 6.25 -11.64
N ILE A 34 4.16 5.76 -12.41
CA ILE A 34 3.78 4.34 -12.42
C ILE A 34 4.92 3.46 -12.92
N GLU A 35 5.59 3.85 -14.01
CA GLU A 35 6.78 3.16 -14.52
C GLU A 35 7.91 3.13 -13.49
N HIS A 36 8.13 4.23 -12.77
CA HIS A 36 9.12 4.29 -11.69
C HIS A 36 8.76 3.35 -10.56
N LEU A 37 7.52 3.36 -10.06
CA LEU A 37 7.05 2.46 -9.00
C LEU A 37 7.22 0.99 -9.38
N ASN A 38 6.84 0.63 -10.61
CA ASN A 38 7.01 -0.73 -11.13
C ASN A 38 8.49 -1.11 -11.25
N SER A 39 9.33 -0.21 -11.74
CA SER A 39 10.77 -0.43 -11.87
C SER A 39 11.44 -0.66 -10.51
N VAL A 40 11.21 0.21 -9.52
CA VAL A 40 11.89 0.07 -8.22
C VAL A 40 11.36 -1.12 -7.41
N SER A 41 10.09 -1.49 -7.59
CA SER A 41 9.45 -2.56 -6.83
C SER A 41 9.68 -3.98 -7.39
N ASP A 42 10.22 -4.08 -8.62
CA ASP A 42 10.41 -5.34 -9.34
C ASP A 42 11.23 -6.40 -8.59
N ALA A 43 11.29 -7.60 -9.17
CA ALA A 43 11.98 -8.73 -8.57
C ALA A 43 13.51 -8.52 -8.40
N ILE A 44 14.10 -7.59 -9.15
CA ILE A 44 15.54 -7.32 -9.21
C ILE A 44 15.91 -6.24 -8.19
N ASN A 45 15.32 -5.05 -8.32
CA ASN A 45 15.54 -3.88 -7.49
C ASN A 45 15.00 -4.09 -6.07
N ALA A 46 13.80 -4.65 -5.95
CA ALA A 46 13.18 -4.99 -4.68
C ALA A 46 13.16 -3.85 -3.64
N LYS A 47 12.90 -2.62 -4.11
CA LYS A 47 12.75 -1.40 -3.33
C LYS A 47 11.33 -0.87 -3.54
N PRO A 48 10.32 -1.50 -2.92
CA PRO A 48 8.94 -1.05 -3.08
C PRO A 48 8.79 0.38 -2.56
N ALA A 49 7.94 1.14 -3.23
CA ALA A 49 7.57 2.48 -2.80
C ALA A 49 6.06 2.67 -2.88
N ILE A 50 5.55 3.57 -2.04
CA ILE A 50 4.20 4.14 -2.11
C ILE A 50 4.33 5.58 -2.59
N LEU A 51 3.48 5.98 -3.54
CA LEU A 51 3.36 7.36 -4.01
C LEU A 51 2.14 8.00 -3.36
N ILE A 52 2.33 9.15 -2.76
CA ILE A 52 1.26 9.97 -2.17
C ILE A 52 1.00 11.15 -3.09
N VAL A 53 -0.25 11.29 -3.51
CA VAL A 53 -0.71 12.38 -4.38
C VAL A 53 -1.78 13.16 -3.61
N PRO A 54 -1.52 14.43 -3.24
CA PRO A 54 -2.46 15.21 -2.45
C PRO A 54 -3.49 15.95 -3.30
N PHE A 55 -4.69 16.10 -2.75
CA PHE A 55 -5.80 16.88 -3.30
C PHE A 55 -6.51 17.67 -2.18
N SER A 56 -6.85 18.91 -2.47
CA SER A 56 -7.73 19.75 -1.62
C SER A 56 -9.15 19.86 -2.18
N ASP A 57 -9.40 19.28 -3.36
CA ASP A 57 -10.68 19.24 -4.03
C ASP A 57 -11.04 17.79 -4.35
N ILE A 58 -12.20 17.34 -3.86
CA ILE A 58 -12.68 15.98 -4.05
C ILE A 58 -13.01 15.68 -5.50
N ASP A 59 -13.51 16.66 -6.25
CA ASP A 59 -13.90 16.44 -7.65
C ASP A 59 -12.65 16.26 -8.51
N GLN A 60 -11.58 17.02 -8.23
CA GLN A 60 -10.27 16.81 -8.86
C GLN A 60 -9.64 15.46 -8.49
N ALA A 61 -9.80 15.02 -7.24
CA ALA A 61 -9.34 13.71 -6.81
C ALA A 61 -10.08 12.59 -7.55
N GLN A 62 -11.39 12.72 -7.75
CA GLN A 62 -12.21 11.79 -8.52
C GLN A 62 -11.79 11.72 -9.99
N ASP A 63 -11.55 12.87 -10.62
CA ASP A 63 -11.06 12.95 -12.00
C ASP A 63 -9.66 12.31 -12.16
N PHE A 64 -8.83 12.33 -11.11
CA PHE A 64 -7.51 11.72 -11.15
C PHE A 64 -7.56 10.18 -11.07
N VAL A 65 -8.40 9.62 -10.20
CA VAL A 65 -8.44 8.16 -9.92
C VAL A 65 -9.17 7.34 -10.99
N VAL A 66 -9.79 7.97 -11.99
CA VAL A 66 -10.36 7.27 -13.16
C VAL A 66 -9.33 6.94 -14.24
N ASN A 67 -8.08 7.38 -14.07
CA ASN A 67 -7.00 6.99 -14.98
C ASN A 67 -6.72 5.48 -14.85
N SER A 68 -6.68 4.76 -15.99
CA SER A 68 -6.52 3.30 -16.01
C SER A 68 -5.19 2.80 -15.44
N GLN A 69 -4.15 3.64 -15.42
CA GLN A 69 -2.87 3.33 -14.78
C GLN A 69 -2.90 3.54 -13.26
N ILE A 70 -3.85 4.33 -12.76
CA ILE A 70 -4.04 4.63 -11.34
C ILE A 70 -4.98 3.62 -10.70
N GLU A 71 -6.12 3.29 -11.32
CA GLU A 71 -7.14 2.41 -10.73
C GLU A 71 -6.69 0.95 -10.55
N THR A 72 -5.58 0.57 -11.16
CA THR A 72 -4.96 -0.76 -11.05
C THR A 72 -3.78 -0.78 -10.07
N SER A 73 -3.45 0.35 -9.44
CA SER A 73 -2.27 0.50 -8.60
C SER A 73 -2.59 0.47 -7.12
N TYR A 74 -2.07 -0.53 -6.41
CA TYR A 74 -2.10 -0.57 -4.94
C TYR A 74 -0.96 0.24 -4.29
N ARG A 75 -0.16 0.94 -5.09
CA ARG A 75 1.01 1.71 -4.65
C ARG A 75 0.81 3.22 -4.73
N VAL A 76 -0.34 3.67 -5.25
CA VAL A 76 -0.69 5.08 -5.27
C VAL A 76 -1.75 5.32 -4.21
N LEU A 77 -1.52 6.36 -3.41
CA LEU A 77 -2.43 6.86 -2.40
C LEU A 77 -2.89 8.25 -2.81
N CYS A 78 -4.14 8.36 -3.27
CA CYS A 78 -4.78 9.63 -3.59
C CYS A 78 -5.36 10.22 -2.30
N VAL A 79 -4.64 11.14 -1.65
CA VAL A 79 -5.04 11.69 -0.35
C VAL A 79 -5.85 12.95 -0.56
N CYS A 80 -7.08 12.99 -0.06
CA CYS A 80 -7.96 14.14 -0.23
C CYS A 80 -8.43 14.70 1.11
N TYR A 81 -8.17 15.99 1.34
CA TYR A 81 -8.78 16.76 2.42
C TYR A 81 -9.52 17.97 1.83
N HIS A 82 -10.83 17.81 1.62
CA HIS A 82 -11.61 18.79 0.86
C HIS A 82 -11.63 20.16 1.56
N GLY A 83 -11.28 21.22 0.83
CA GLY A 83 -11.19 22.59 1.35
C GLY A 83 -9.81 23.00 1.89
N ALA A 84 -8.84 22.09 1.98
CA ALA A 84 -7.48 22.38 2.46
C ALA A 84 -6.58 23.04 1.41
N GLN A 85 -7.13 24.03 0.68
CA GLN A 85 -6.46 24.68 -0.44
C GLN A 85 -5.15 25.34 0.01
N GLY A 86 -4.05 25.05 -0.71
CA GLY A 86 -2.72 25.58 -0.41
C GLY A 86 -1.95 24.79 0.65
N TYR A 87 -2.51 23.70 1.18
CA TYR A 87 -1.86 22.77 2.11
C TYR A 87 -1.62 21.39 1.49
N GLU A 88 -1.72 21.24 0.17
CA GLU A 88 -1.52 19.96 -0.52
C GLU A 88 -0.12 19.36 -0.26
N PRO A 89 0.99 20.13 -0.30
CA PRO A 89 2.30 19.60 0.05
C PRO A 89 2.39 19.12 1.51
N GLU A 90 1.83 19.89 2.45
CA GLU A 90 1.75 19.55 3.87
C GLU A 90 0.92 18.29 4.09
N LEU A 91 -0.20 18.14 3.36
CA LEU A 91 -1.04 16.95 3.37
C LEU A 91 -0.27 15.70 2.95
N ALA A 92 0.45 15.77 1.82
CA ALA A 92 1.27 14.65 1.38
C ALA A 92 2.40 14.33 2.37
N GLY A 93 3.03 15.36 2.95
CA GLY A 93 4.08 15.22 3.95
C GLY A 93 3.58 14.59 5.26
N ALA A 94 2.43 15.04 5.77
CA ALA A 94 1.81 14.51 6.97
C ALA A 94 1.38 13.05 6.77
N MET A 95 0.78 12.71 5.62
CA MET A 95 0.43 11.33 5.31
C MET A 95 1.69 10.45 5.19
N ALA A 96 2.76 10.94 4.57
CA ALA A 96 4.03 10.22 4.51
C ALA A 96 4.60 9.95 5.91
N ALA A 97 4.52 10.93 6.81
CA ALA A 97 4.95 10.78 8.19
C ALA A 97 4.09 9.76 8.95
N ALA A 98 2.77 9.78 8.78
CA ALA A 98 1.86 8.80 9.37
C ALA A 98 2.21 7.38 8.92
N LEU A 99 2.34 7.14 7.61
CA LEU A 99 2.74 5.84 7.06
C LEU A 99 4.10 5.38 7.59
N ALA A 100 5.09 6.28 7.65
CA ALA A 100 6.45 5.95 8.11
C ALA A 100 6.56 5.66 9.61
N ASN A 101 5.64 6.16 10.42
CA ASN A 101 5.67 6.04 11.88
C ASN A 101 5.00 4.75 12.41
N SER A 102 4.35 3.96 11.56
CA SER A 102 3.79 2.68 12.00
C SER A 102 4.86 1.59 12.11
N ASN A 103 4.94 0.95 13.28
CA ASN A 103 5.79 -0.21 13.50
C ASN A 103 5.14 -1.52 13.06
N ASP A 104 3.81 -1.53 12.95
CA ASP A 104 3.01 -2.69 12.57
C ASP A 104 2.34 -2.43 11.21
N PRO A 105 2.70 -3.17 10.15
CA PRO A 105 2.10 -2.98 8.83
C PRO A 105 0.62 -3.39 8.77
N ALA A 106 0.09 -4.11 9.76
CA ALA A 106 -1.30 -4.57 9.79
C ALA A 106 -2.24 -3.68 10.62
N LEU A 107 -1.69 -2.73 11.39
CA LEU A 107 -2.50 -1.81 12.16
C LEU A 107 -3.15 -0.76 11.22
N PRO A 108 -4.48 -0.63 11.22
CA PRO A 108 -5.17 0.36 10.40
C PRO A 108 -4.82 1.80 10.80
N TYR A 109 -4.92 2.71 9.83
CA TYR A 109 -4.59 4.13 10.00
C TYR A 109 -5.78 5.01 10.39
N ASP A 110 -6.97 4.43 10.53
CA ASP A 110 -8.23 5.10 10.90
C ASP A 110 -8.04 5.91 12.20
N GLY A 111 -8.37 7.20 12.16
CA GLY A 111 -8.22 8.14 13.28
C GLY A 111 -6.79 8.63 13.57
N VAL A 112 -5.81 8.33 12.71
CA VAL A 112 -4.47 8.90 12.87
C VAL A 112 -4.47 10.37 12.48
N ASN A 113 -4.09 11.22 13.44
CA ASN A 113 -3.99 12.67 13.25
C ASN A 113 -2.84 13.08 12.32
N LEU A 114 -3.15 13.97 11.38
CA LEU A 114 -2.23 14.62 10.45
C LEU A 114 -1.91 16.03 10.93
N GLY A 115 -0.74 16.19 11.55
CA GLY A 115 -0.28 17.49 12.06
C GLY A 115 0.22 18.43 10.95
N GLY A 116 0.22 19.74 11.24
CA GLY A 116 0.75 20.78 10.36
C GLY A 116 -0.25 21.34 9.34
N ILE A 117 -1.50 20.87 9.37
CA ILE A 117 -2.59 21.29 8.48
C ILE A 117 -3.73 21.82 9.36
N PRO A 118 -4.32 23.00 9.05
CA PRO A 118 -5.44 23.52 9.81
C PRO A 118 -6.74 22.76 9.50
N ALA A 119 -7.69 22.82 10.42
CA ALA A 119 -9.07 22.40 10.14
C ALA A 119 -9.66 23.22 8.99
N VAL A 120 -10.40 22.56 8.11
CA VAL A 120 -11.18 23.22 7.05
C VAL A 120 -12.44 23.88 7.62
N ALA A 121 -12.93 24.92 6.93
CA ALA A 121 -14.18 25.56 7.31
C ALA A 121 -15.37 24.59 7.16
N ASP A 122 -16.43 24.81 7.94
CA ASP A 122 -17.60 23.91 7.98
C ASP A 122 -18.27 23.70 6.60
N GLU A 123 -18.18 24.69 5.71
CA GLU A 123 -18.71 24.60 4.34
C GLU A 123 -18.01 23.56 3.45
N TYR A 124 -16.77 23.16 3.80
CA TYR A 124 -16.01 22.13 3.10
C TYR A 124 -16.15 20.74 3.74
N LYS A 125 -16.80 20.63 4.90
CA LYS A 125 -17.06 19.33 5.51
C LYS A 125 -18.03 18.54 4.64
N LEU A 126 -17.59 17.36 4.22
CA LEU A 126 -18.36 16.49 3.35
C LEU A 126 -19.39 15.70 4.16
N THR A 127 -20.48 15.30 3.51
CA THR A 127 -21.40 14.32 4.11
C THR A 127 -20.75 12.94 4.13
N PHE A 128 -21.21 12.08 5.03
CA PHE A 128 -20.75 10.70 5.10
C PHE A 128 -20.89 9.98 3.75
N GLU A 129 -22.00 10.19 3.03
CA GLU A 129 -22.23 9.56 1.72
C GLU A 129 -21.22 10.01 0.67
N ARG A 130 -20.76 11.28 0.70
CA ARG A 130 -19.72 11.77 -0.23
C ARG A 130 -18.36 11.18 0.11
N ILE A 131 -18.05 11.02 1.39
CA ILE A 131 -16.81 10.38 1.87
C ILE A 131 -16.80 8.90 1.45
N GLU A 132 -17.87 8.16 1.72
CA GLU A 132 -18.01 6.76 1.30
C GLU A 132 -17.92 6.58 -0.22
N ALA A 133 -18.53 7.47 -1.00
CA ALA A 133 -18.41 7.46 -2.46
C ALA A 133 -16.95 7.64 -2.91
N ALA A 134 -16.19 8.53 -2.28
CA ALA A 134 -14.78 8.74 -2.58
C ALA A 134 -13.90 7.55 -2.14
N LEU A 135 -14.17 6.95 -0.97
CA LEU A 135 -13.49 5.74 -0.50
C LEU A 135 -13.69 4.56 -1.46
N ASN A 136 -14.91 4.37 -1.99
CA ASN A 136 -15.19 3.36 -3.00
C ASN A 136 -14.48 3.64 -4.34
N LEU A 137 -14.11 4.90 -4.59
CA LEU A 137 -13.23 5.30 -5.67
C LEU A 137 -11.73 5.24 -5.29
N GLY A 138 -11.34 4.59 -4.20
CA GLY A 138 -9.92 4.43 -3.86
C GLY A 138 -9.23 5.77 -3.53
N ILE A 139 -10.00 6.75 -3.04
CA ILE A 139 -9.48 8.02 -2.54
C ILE A 139 -9.33 7.90 -1.02
N CYS A 140 -8.12 8.09 -0.51
CA CYS A 140 -7.80 8.15 0.91
C CYS A 140 -8.35 9.46 1.51
N MET A 141 -9.49 9.37 2.19
CA MET A 141 -10.18 10.53 2.73
C MET A 141 -9.65 10.95 4.09
N ILE A 142 -9.50 12.26 4.26
CA ILE A 142 -9.19 12.93 5.51
C ILE A 142 -10.40 13.78 5.91
N ASP A 143 -10.73 13.80 7.20
CA ASP A 143 -11.76 14.68 7.76
C ASP A 143 -11.22 15.42 8.99
N THR A 144 -11.95 16.45 9.43
CA THR A 144 -11.64 17.14 10.68
C THR A 144 -12.13 16.30 11.86
N GLY A 145 -11.20 15.75 12.64
CA GLY A 145 -11.51 14.98 13.83
C GLY A 145 -12.21 15.81 14.91
N ALA A 146 -12.74 15.12 15.92
CA ALA A 146 -13.46 15.76 17.02
C ALA A 146 -12.58 16.70 17.86
N ASP A 147 -11.26 16.51 17.83
CA ASP A 147 -10.25 17.37 18.46
C ASP A 147 -9.87 18.59 17.60
N GLY A 148 -10.46 18.73 16.40
CA GLY A 148 -10.18 19.80 15.46
C GLY A 148 -8.90 19.59 14.65
N ILE A 149 -8.29 18.42 14.72
CA ILE A 149 -7.10 18.07 13.93
C ILE A 149 -7.54 17.21 12.75
N PRO A 150 -6.98 17.41 11.54
CA PRO A 150 -7.26 16.53 10.42
C PRO A 150 -6.85 15.10 10.75
N GLU A 151 -7.71 14.12 10.49
CA GLU A 151 -7.46 12.70 10.76
C GLU A 151 -7.80 11.84 9.55
N ILE A 152 -7.12 10.70 9.43
CA ILE A 152 -7.38 9.73 8.36
C ILE A 152 -8.72 9.04 8.64
N VAL A 153 -9.68 9.18 7.72
CA VAL A 153 -10.93 8.41 7.79
C VAL A 153 -10.62 6.95 7.47
N ARG A 154 -9.98 6.69 6.33
CA ARG A 154 -9.47 5.38 5.94
C ARG A 154 -8.35 5.51 4.91
N ALA A 155 -7.26 4.77 5.11
CA ALA A 155 -6.12 4.78 4.19
C ALA A 155 -6.31 3.74 3.07
N VAL A 156 -7.00 4.14 2.00
CA VAL A 156 -7.21 3.30 0.80
C VAL A 156 -6.26 3.69 -0.34
N SER A 157 -5.70 2.68 -1.01
CA SER A 157 -5.00 2.84 -2.28
C SER A 157 -5.98 3.05 -3.43
N THR A 158 -5.45 3.39 -4.61
CA THR A 158 -6.26 3.54 -5.81
C THR A 158 -6.61 2.21 -6.48
N TYR A 159 -6.24 1.06 -5.92
CA TYR A 159 -6.53 -0.26 -6.47
C TYR A 159 -8.01 -0.61 -6.39
N ARG A 160 -8.65 -0.78 -7.55
CA ARG A 160 -10.03 -1.21 -7.70
C ARG A 160 -10.24 -2.22 -8.84
N VAL A 161 -9.26 -2.33 -9.74
CA VAL A 161 -9.34 -3.17 -10.94
C VAL A 161 -8.13 -4.08 -10.97
N ASN A 162 -8.38 -5.37 -11.22
CA ASN A 162 -7.32 -6.34 -11.40
C ASN A 162 -6.57 -6.07 -12.72
N PRO A 163 -5.24 -5.84 -12.70
CA PRO A 163 -4.49 -5.50 -13.91
C PRO A 163 -4.42 -6.63 -14.93
N ASP A 164 -4.63 -7.89 -14.51
CA ASP A 164 -4.55 -9.06 -15.40
C ASP A 164 -5.90 -9.39 -16.04
N SER A 165 -7.01 -9.35 -15.27
CA SER A 165 -8.35 -9.68 -15.78
C SER A 165 -9.14 -8.47 -16.29
N GLY A 166 -8.86 -7.27 -15.76
CA GLY A 166 -9.67 -6.06 -16.00
C GLY A 166 -11.02 -6.06 -15.26
N GLU A 167 -11.22 -6.97 -14.31
CA GLU A 167 -12.43 -7.05 -13.48
C GLU A 167 -12.26 -6.26 -12.17
N ASP A 168 -13.39 -5.87 -11.57
CA ASP A 168 -13.41 -5.21 -10.26
C ASP A 168 -12.78 -6.13 -9.20
N ASP A 169 -11.84 -5.56 -8.42
CA ASP A 169 -11.06 -6.28 -7.40
C ASP A 169 -10.73 -5.33 -6.24
N ASP A 170 -11.05 -5.74 -5.02
CA ASP A 170 -10.84 -4.99 -3.80
C ASP A 170 -9.71 -5.56 -2.92
N LEU A 171 -9.01 -6.61 -3.39
CA LEU A 171 -8.07 -7.37 -2.57
C LEU A 171 -6.90 -6.52 -2.05
N MET A 172 -6.53 -5.45 -2.75
CA MET A 172 -5.42 -4.56 -2.40
C MET A 172 -5.89 -3.11 -2.18
N VAL A 173 -7.19 -2.89 -1.93
CA VAL A 173 -7.74 -1.54 -1.73
C VAL A 173 -7.19 -0.90 -0.46
N ASP A 174 -7.00 -1.66 0.61
CA ASP A 174 -6.40 -1.16 1.85
C ASP A 174 -4.89 -1.02 1.69
N ILE A 175 -4.31 0.14 2.05
CA ILE A 175 -2.87 0.36 1.96
C ILE A 175 -2.08 -0.65 2.82
N ASN A 176 -2.66 -1.13 3.92
CA ASN A 176 -2.07 -2.14 4.77
C ASN A 176 -1.73 -3.42 3.99
N ALA A 177 -2.53 -3.80 2.97
CA ALA A 177 -2.23 -4.96 2.11
C ALA A 177 -0.87 -4.81 1.41
N ALA A 178 -0.59 -3.64 0.84
CA ALA A 178 0.69 -3.33 0.21
C ALA A 178 1.85 -3.39 1.22
N LEU A 179 1.66 -2.78 2.39
CA LEU A 179 2.65 -2.74 3.47
C LEU A 179 2.97 -4.15 4.01
N ILE A 180 1.96 -4.99 4.23
CA ILE A 180 2.09 -6.35 4.72
C ILE A 180 2.84 -7.23 3.70
N VAL A 181 2.48 -7.17 2.42
CA VAL A 181 3.14 -7.98 1.38
C VAL A 181 4.61 -7.55 1.22
N ASP A 182 4.89 -6.25 1.23
CA ASP A 182 6.26 -5.73 1.16
C ASP A 182 7.08 -6.08 2.41
N TYR A 183 6.48 -6.01 3.60
CA TYR A 183 7.12 -6.43 4.85
C TYR A 183 7.41 -7.94 4.85
N THR A 184 6.44 -8.76 4.46
CA THR A 184 6.56 -10.22 4.33
C THR A 184 7.72 -10.58 3.40
N ARG A 185 7.80 -9.94 2.23
CA ARG A 185 8.93 -10.10 1.29
C ARG A 185 10.25 -9.70 1.92
N LYS A 186 10.31 -8.57 2.64
CA LYS A 186 11.52 -8.06 3.30
C LYS A 186 12.06 -9.04 4.34
N VAL A 187 11.21 -9.55 5.23
CA VAL A 187 11.64 -10.44 6.33
C VAL A 187 12.06 -11.82 5.81
N ILE A 188 11.33 -12.38 4.84
CA ILE A 188 11.68 -13.66 4.21
C ILE A 188 13.02 -13.56 3.50
N ARG A 189 13.24 -12.51 2.70
CA ARG A 189 14.54 -12.30 2.03
C ARG A 189 15.67 -12.12 3.04
N THR A 190 15.41 -11.44 4.15
CA THR A 190 16.38 -11.26 5.24
C THR A 190 16.79 -12.61 5.84
N ASP A 191 15.84 -13.50 6.09
CA ASP A 191 16.15 -14.84 6.60
C ASP A 191 16.88 -15.71 5.58
N LEU A 192 16.47 -15.68 4.31
CA LEU A 192 17.15 -16.46 3.26
C LEU A 192 18.57 -15.96 3.00
N LYS A 193 18.85 -14.66 3.20
CA LYS A 193 20.20 -14.07 3.10
C LYS A 193 21.15 -14.55 4.20
N LYS A 194 20.67 -15.10 5.32
CA LYS A 194 21.54 -15.62 6.40
C LYS A 194 22.35 -16.84 5.94
N GLU A 195 21.84 -17.62 4.98
CA GLU A 195 22.57 -18.76 4.42
C GLU A 195 22.57 -18.71 2.87
N ARG A 196 23.51 -17.93 2.31
CA ARG A 196 23.58 -17.75 0.84
C ARG A 196 24.21 -18.93 0.09
N ARG A 197 25.06 -19.73 0.75
CA ARG A 197 25.86 -20.79 0.11
C ARG A 197 25.15 -22.14 0.08
N ARG A 198 23.90 -22.17 -0.41
CA ARG A 198 23.11 -23.41 -0.51
C ARG A 198 23.34 -24.11 -1.85
N LYS A 199 23.35 -25.43 -1.83
CA LYS A 199 23.28 -26.26 -3.06
C LYS A 199 21.82 -26.35 -3.48
N ASN A 200 21.52 -26.34 -4.79
CA ASN A 200 20.15 -26.58 -5.26
C ASN A 200 19.83 -28.09 -5.28
N THR A 201 19.66 -28.68 -4.10
CA THR A 201 19.22 -30.08 -3.93
C THR A 201 17.83 -30.12 -3.31
N ALA A 202 17.10 -31.22 -3.51
CA ALA A 202 15.77 -31.39 -2.91
C ALA A 202 15.78 -31.21 -1.38
N ALA A 203 16.84 -31.67 -0.69
CA ALA A 203 16.99 -31.48 0.75
C ALA A 203 17.12 -29.98 1.14
N GLN A 204 17.90 -29.22 0.38
CA GLN A 204 18.07 -27.78 0.63
C GLN A 204 16.81 -26.99 0.29
N ARG A 205 16.04 -27.39 -0.74
CA ARG A 205 14.73 -26.78 -1.03
C ARG A 205 13.72 -27.02 0.09
N ARG A 206 13.69 -28.23 0.69
CA ARG A 206 12.87 -28.50 1.89
C ARG A 206 13.30 -27.66 3.09
N ASN A 207 14.62 -27.44 3.27
CA ASN A 207 15.12 -26.53 4.31
C ASN A 207 14.65 -25.09 4.05
N VAL A 208 14.82 -24.57 2.83
CA VAL A 208 14.30 -23.24 2.45
C VAL A 208 12.81 -23.10 2.72
N ARG A 209 12.01 -24.12 2.36
CA ARG A 209 10.57 -24.13 2.68
C ARG A 209 10.31 -24.04 4.18
N SER A 210 11.08 -24.77 4.99
CA SER A 210 10.95 -24.75 6.46
C SER A 210 11.30 -23.39 7.04
N ILE A 211 12.36 -22.74 6.54
CA ILE A 211 12.75 -21.38 6.95
C ILE A 211 11.64 -20.39 6.63
N ILE A 212 11.07 -20.44 5.42
CA ILE A 212 9.98 -19.56 5.01
C ILE A 212 8.74 -19.82 5.86
N LEU A 213 8.32 -21.07 5.99
CA LEU A 213 7.12 -21.42 6.75
C LEU A 213 7.22 -20.98 8.21
N ASN A 214 8.39 -21.17 8.84
CA ASN A 214 8.61 -20.70 10.21
C ASN A 214 8.44 -19.18 10.33
N ARG A 215 8.93 -18.41 9.35
CA ARG A 215 8.73 -16.96 9.32
C ARG A 215 7.26 -16.60 9.10
N LEU A 216 6.57 -17.27 8.18
CA LEU A 216 5.15 -17.01 7.93
C LEU A 216 4.31 -17.29 9.18
N ILE A 217 4.60 -18.37 9.93
CA ILE A 217 3.93 -18.66 11.20
C ILE A 217 4.17 -17.54 12.23
N GLN A 218 5.37 -16.96 12.28
CA GLN A 218 5.62 -15.81 13.16
C GLN A 218 4.81 -14.57 12.76
N LEU A 219 4.52 -14.39 11.47
CA LEU A 219 3.66 -13.30 10.98
C LEU A 219 2.17 -13.60 11.25
N ASP A 220 1.76 -14.87 11.19
CA ASP A 220 0.44 -15.36 11.59
C ASP A 220 0.18 -15.10 13.09
N ASP A 221 1.12 -15.51 13.93
CA ASP A 221 1.05 -15.32 15.38
C ASP A 221 1.11 -13.83 15.80
N ALA A 222 1.57 -12.95 14.90
CA ALA A 222 1.64 -11.50 15.09
C ALA A 222 0.46 -10.75 14.42
N GLU A 223 -0.54 -11.47 13.90
CA GLU A 223 -1.72 -10.89 13.23
C GLU A 223 -1.38 -10.02 12.00
N ILE A 224 -0.23 -10.28 11.37
CA ILE A 224 0.18 -9.64 10.10
C ILE A 224 -0.33 -10.47 8.90
N LEU A 225 -0.23 -11.79 9.00
CA LEU A 225 -0.85 -12.74 8.08
C LEU A 225 -1.91 -13.54 8.86
N GLN A 226 -2.76 -14.25 8.13
CA GLN A 226 -3.73 -15.20 8.70
C GLN A 226 -3.74 -16.51 7.92
N ASN A 227 -4.34 -17.54 8.50
CA ASN A 227 -4.56 -18.85 7.86
C ASN A 227 -3.28 -19.52 7.33
N VAL A 228 -2.09 -19.13 7.82
CA VAL A 228 -0.80 -19.61 7.28
C VAL A 228 -0.68 -21.12 7.41
N ARG A 229 -1.11 -21.68 8.54
CA ARG A 229 -1.07 -23.13 8.79
C ARG A 229 -2.04 -23.89 7.88
N ALA A 230 -3.22 -23.32 7.61
CA ALA A 230 -4.22 -23.90 6.72
C ALA A 230 -3.75 -23.88 5.25
N ASN A 231 -3.02 -22.83 4.86
CA ASN A 231 -2.49 -22.64 3.51
C ASN A 231 -1.07 -23.21 3.31
N ALA A 232 -0.52 -23.94 4.30
CA ALA A 232 0.88 -24.34 4.29
C ALA A 232 1.24 -25.27 3.12
N ASP A 233 0.29 -26.06 2.61
CA ASP A 233 0.45 -26.93 1.45
C ASP A 233 0.62 -26.15 0.13
N GLN A 234 0.10 -24.93 0.05
CA GLN A 234 0.26 -24.02 -1.10
C GLN A 234 1.65 -23.36 -1.15
N LEU A 235 2.40 -23.36 -0.04
CA LEU A 235 3.80 -22.88 -0.03
C LEU A 235 4.71 -23.86 -0.79
N THR A 236 5.19 -23.42 -1.95
CA THR A 236 6.07 -24.23 -2.81
C THR A 236 7.49 -23.68 -2.88
N VAL A 237 8.47 -24.58 -2.98
CA VAL A 237 9.90 -24.27 -3.21
C VAL A 237 10.45 -25.31 -4.19
N VAL A 238 10.49 -24.96 -5.47
CA VAL A 238 10.77 -25.89 -6.56
C VAL A 238 11.97 -25.45 -7.39
N GLU A 239 12.68 -26.41 -7.99
CA GLU A 239 13.71 -26.12 -8.99
C GLU A 239 13.03 -25.53 -10.22
N ASP A 240 13.64 -24.50 -10.81
CA ASP A 240 13.15 -23.98 -12.07
C ASP A 240 13.30 -25.03 -13.19
N LYS A 241 12.33 -25.06 -14.11
CA LYS A 241 12.28 -26.09 -15.17
C LYS A 241 13.33 -25.87 -16.26
N ILE A 242 13.84 -24.65 -16.41
CA ILE A 242 14.76 -24.25 -17.47
C ILE A 242 16.15 -23.96 -16.86
N ASP A 243 16.19 -23.13 -15.82
CA ASP A 243 17.43 -22.76 -15.12
C ASP A 243 17.61 -23.57 -13.84
N ARG A 244 18.36 -24.67 -13.92
CA ARG A 244 18.62 -25.55 -12.77
C ARG A 244 19.40 -24.88 -11.62
N SER A 245 19.97 -23.69 -11.84
CA SER A 245 20.60 -22.90 -10.76
C SER A 245 19.60 -22.09 -9.95
N ARG A 246 18.37 -21.92 -10.45
CA ARG A 246 17.29 -21.13 -9.86
C ARG A 246 16.31 -21.99 -9.05
N VAL A 247 15.76 -21.38 -8.01
CA VAL A 247 14.66 -21.92 -7.20
C VAL A 247 13.49 -20.95 -7.26
N ASN A 248 12.31 -21.45 -7.59
CA ASN A 248 11.07 -20.69 -7.58
C ASN A 248 10.31 -20.95 -6.28
N VAL A 249 9.80 -19.88 -5.69
CA VAL A 249 9.05 -19.91 -4.44
C VAL A 249 7.70 -19.25 -4.69
N ALA A 250 6.61 -19.93 -4.34
CA ALA A 250 5.27 -19.34 -4.30
C ALA A 250 4.80 -19.32 -2.84
N ILE A 251 4.40 -18.15 -2.35
CA ILE A 251 3.99 -17.93 -0.96
C ILE A 251 2.51 -17.55 -0.95
N PRO A 252 1.64 -18.31 -0.26
CA PRO A 252 0.25 -17.93 -0.03
C PRO A 252 0.21 -16.90 1.11
N ALA A 253 0.21 -15.61 0.76
CA ALA A 253 0.17 -14.51 1.73
C ALA A 253 -1.27 -14.02 1.90
N ASP A 254 -2.02 -14.69 2.78
CA ASP A 254 -3.34 -14.22 3.23
C ASP A 254 -3.12 -13.17 4.32
N TRP A 255 -3.32 -11.90 3.98
CA TRP A 255 -3.02 -10.76 4.85
C TRP A 255 -4.21 -10.45 5.76
N VAL A 256 -3.94 -9.97 6.98
CA VAL A 256 -5.00 -9.60 7.94
C VAL A 256 -5.61 -8.25 7.54
N ARG A 257 -6.94 -8.23 7.40
CA ARG A 257 -7.68 -7.01 7.04
C ARG A 257 -7.92 -6.10 8.24
N GLY A 258 -7.92 -4.80 7.99
CA GLY A 258 -8.33 -3.81 8.97
C GLY A 258 -9.82 -3.95 9.34
N MET A 259 -10.12 -3.75 10.62
CA MET A 259 -11.49 -3.71 11.13
C MET A 259 -12.02 -2.28 11.06
N HIS A 260 -12.49 -1.86 9.89
CA HIS A 260 -12.95 -0.48 9.65
C HIS A 260 -14.40 -0.22 10.09
N VAL A 261 -15.26 -1.24 10.10
CA VAL A 261 -16.70 -1.11 10.41
C VAL A 261 -17.12 -2.17 11.42
N VAL A 262 -17.80 -1.76 12.47
CA VAL A 262 -18.41 -2.65 13.47
C VAL A 262 -19.93 -2.55 13.39
N ALA A 263 -20.56 -3.61 12.90
CA ALA A 263 -22.02 -3.73 12.87
C ALA A 263 -22.52 -4.41 14.16
N GLY A 264 -23.43 -3.76 14.88
CA GLY A 264 -23.99 -4.26 16.13
C GLY A 264 -25.51 -4.43 16.06
N THR A 265 -26.04 -5.45 16.75
CA THR A 265 -27.47 -5.65 16.99
C THR A 265 -27.70 -5.67 18.50
N ILE A 266 -28.71 -4.93 18.99
CA ILE A 266 -29.12 -4.94 20.40
C ILE A 266 -30.52 -5.52 20.48
N ASP A 267 -30.64 -6.73 21.02
CA ASP A 267 -31.92 -7.38 21.24
C ASP A 267 -32.54 -6.89 22.57
N VAL A 268 -33.81 -6.50 22.52
CA VAL A 268 -34.59 -6.09 23.70
C VAL A 268 -35.64 -7.17 23.99
N TYR A 269 -35.73 -7.60 25.24
CA TYR A 269 -36.68 -8.60 25.73
C TYR A 269 -37.73 -7.97 26.63
#